data_AF-A0A8B8IML8-F1
#
_entry.id   AF-A0A8B8IML8-F1
#
_cell.length_a   1.000
_cell.length_b   1.000
_cell.length_c   1.000
_cell.angle_alpha   90.00
_cell.angle_beta   90.00
_cell.angle_gamma   90.00
#
_symmetry.space_group_name_H-M   'P 1'
#
loop_
_entity.id
_entity.type
_entity.pdbx_description
1 polymer ?
#
loop_
_entity_poly.entity_id
_entity_poly.type
_entity_poly.pdbx_seq_one_letter_code
_entity_poly.pdbx_strand_id
1 'polypeptide(L)'
;MPINRIWIFVWTCLVLAAAEGPRCPPWATQDQCRENGSVVDEHFFVVNGQKLQITSDVRYFHLTCPENVSLESEVLPRFERAVKVLYVKLTTCAPPAQGYAAALQALNITVRSTLELDKTPAQPELRAVHLRDLDIASLAISSAAALLIPDPDFVEPLVTLRNLQLTGVSLSRSATLLLPQTLQSLSLNNVGLASIPADAFARLPKLSRFVVRDDLLREVNLSAAPALEVVQLAAPVDGLTLGPSIENVTLRNAHSAVLRGNCSSLRNVVVDNVITALPAGWLSACPAVDTLRVWRVRSGLVGADELRGARALRVLEVRHCGLRTLHPRWIEDTPALYRLDLSSNELEQLPSELVDAAPALEEVEMSSNRLGRAAVATLAALPALRTLSLDRNPLADLCGSGDAYVAHVMSPLWQTHSLRALRLARTGLARICRDWRSDLVALTDIDLRSNNISRLEFDDLQWRRTHATTVDVRGNPVRDVSYTREQFAAVLAGNVSDDFASSR
;
A
#
# COMPACT_ATOMS: atom_id res chain seq x y z
N MET A 1 -33.61 40.08 32.26
CA MET A 1 -34.32 39.54 31.06
C MET A 1 -34.06 40.47 29.88
N PRO A 2 -33.97 39.98 28.63
CA PRO A 2 -34.19 38.61 28.15
C PRO A 2 -32.85 37.88 27.85
N ILE A 3 -32.67 36.61 28.18
CA ILE A 3 -33.22 35.39 27.54
C ILE A 3 -32.67 35.20 26.12
N ASN A 4 -31.57 34.42 26.01
CA ASN A 4 -31.41 33.32 25.05
C ASN A 4 -29.96 32.82 25.06
N ARG A 5 -29.72 31.71 25.74
CA ARG A 5 -28.73 30.67 25.45
C ARG A 5 -28.55 29.85 26.71
N ILE A 6 -29.27 28.72 26.73
CA ILE A 6 -29.17 27.49 27.53
C ILE A 6 -30.61 26.97 27.47
N TRP A 7 -30.81 25.69 27.17
CA TRP A 7 -32.08 25.02 26.81
C TRP A 7 -32.44 25.08 25.32
N ILE A 8 -31.73 24.30 24.50
CA ILE A 8 -32.26 23.24 23.60
C ILE A 8 -31.01 22.40 23.24
N PHE A 9 -30.58 21.58 24.19
CA PHE A 9 -29.71 20.41 23.97
C PHE A 9 -30.38 19.20 24.61
N VAL A 10 -31.72 19.14 24.46
CA VAL A 10 -32.56 18.00 24.82
C VAL A 10 -33.64 17.91 23.75
N TRP A 11 -33.25 17.46 22.54
CA TRP A 11 -34.10 16.68 21.63
C TRP A 11 -33.40 16.34 20.31
N THR A 12 -32.26 15.67 20.42
CA THR A 12 -31.83 14.58 19.52
C THR A 12 -30.60 13.85 20.09
N CYS A 13 -30.46 13.83 21.43
CA CYS A 13 -30.25 12.54 22.05
C CYS A 13 -31.53 11.74 21.76
N LEU A 14 -31.56 11.09 20.59
CA LEU A 14 -32.16 9.76 20.58
C LEU A 14 -31.55 9.11 21.81
N VAL A 15 -32.42 8.69 22.71
CA VAL A 15 -32.14 7.59 23.60
C VAL A 15 -31.60 6.49 22.69
N LEU A 16 -30.27 6.47 22.50
CA LEU A 16 -29.52 5.24 22.46
C LEU A 16 -29.91 4.64 23.80
N ALA A 17 -31.02 3.91 23.82
CA ALA A 17 -31.17 2.84 24.76
C ALA A 17 -29.82 2.13 24.63
N ALA A 18 -28.98 2.25 25.66
CA ALA A 18 -27.77 1.45 25.74
C ALA A 18 -28.25 0.06 25.32
N ALA A 19 -27.78 -0.42 24.17
CA ALA A 19 -28.20 -1.72 23.67
C ALA A 19 -27.98 -2.65 24.86
N GLU A 20 -29.07 -3.26 25.37
CA GLU A 20 -28.97 -4.02 26.60
C GLU A 20 -27.88 -5.05 26.39
N GLY A 21 -26.82 -4.93 27.18
CA GLY A 21 -25.67 -5.82 27.08
C GLY A 21 -26.08 -7.26 27.33
N PRO A 22 -25.23 -8.22 26.97
CA PRO A 22 -25.45 -9.61 27.33
C PRO A 22 -25.55 -9.73 28.87
N ARG A 23 -26.35 -10.68 29.34
CA ARG A 23 -26.50 -10.98 30.78
C ARG A 23 -26.19 -12.44 31.06
N CYS A 24 -25.83 -12.75 32.30
CA CYS A 24 -25.74 -14.15 32.72
C CYS A 24 -27.12 -14.83 32.53
N PRO A 25 -27.15 -16.10 32.09
CA PRO A 25 -28.42 -16.82 31.97
C PRO A 25 -29.16 -16.87 33.32
N PRO A 26 -30.49 -16.69 33.35
CA PRO A 26 -31.24 -16.59 34.60
C PRO A 26 -31.25 -17.89 35.43
N TRP A 27 -30.95 -19.03 34.82
CA TRP A 27 -30.83 -20.32 35.52
C TRP A 27 -29.41 -20.58 36.06
N ALA A 28 -28.40 -19.81 35.64
CA ALA A 28 -27.03 -20.00 36.10
C ALA A 28 -26.88 -19.47 37.53
N THR A 29 -26.24 -20.24 38.41
CA THR A 29 -25.95 -19.78 39.77
C THR A 29 -24.84 -18.73 39.77
N GLN A 30 -24.73 -17.96 40.86
CA GLN A 30 -23.72 -16.91 40.99
C GLN A 30 -22.28 -17.45 40.99
N ASP A 31 -22.09 -18.73 41.31
CA ASP A 31 -20.81 -19.44 41.21
C ASP A 31 -20.51 -19.90 39.77
N GLN A 32 -21.55 -20.09 38.94
CA GLN A 32 -21.43 -20.52 37.54
C GLN A 32 -21.22 -19.34 36.59
N CYS A 33 -21.95 -18.24 36.77
CA CYS A 33 -21.80 -17.02 35.97
C CYS A 33 -21.98 -15.78 36.83
N ARG A 34 -21.02 -14.85 36.75
CA ARG A 34 -21.08 -13.57 37.45
C ARG A 34 -20.74 -12.41 36.53
N GLU A 35 -21.59 -11.39 36.53
CA GLU A 35 -21.33 -10.10 35.87
C GLU A 35 -20.28 -9.33 36.67
N ASN A 36 -19.20 -8.91 36.02
CA ASN A 36 -18.05 -8.25 36.63
C ASN A 36 -17.86 -6.80 36.12
N GLY A 37 -18.97 -6.16 35.74
CA GLY A 37 -19.01 -4.80 35.23
C GLY A 37 -19.03 -4.70 33.71
N SER A 38 -19.26 -3.48 33.23
CA SER A 38 -19.17 -3.13 31.81
C SER A 38 -18.51 -1.76 31.64
N VAL A 39 -17.80 -1.60 30.54
CA VAL A 39 -17.26 -0.34 30.03
C VAL A 39 -17.82 -0.20 28.60
N VAL A 40 -17.82 0.99 28.00
CA VAL A 40 -18.39 1.25 26.66
C VAL A 40 -18.15 0.08 25.68
N ASP A 41 -19.23 -0.54 25.23
CA ASP A 41 -19.26 -1.70 24.31
C ASP A 41 -18.51 -2.97 24.77
N GLU A 42 -18.04 -3.02 26.02
CA GLU A 42 -17.33 -4.15 26.63
C GLU A 42 -18.02 -4.65 27.90
N HIS A 43 -18.23 -5.96 27.96
CA HIS A 43 -18.92 -6.62 29.06
C HIS A 43 -18.04 -7.72 29.65
N PHE A 44 -17.84 -7.69 30.96
CA PHE A 44 -16.95 -8.60 31.67
C PHE A 44 -17.74 -9.58 32.51
N PHE A 45 -17.40 -10.86 32.40
CA PHE A 45 -18.03 -11.94 33.15
C PHE A 45 -16.99 -12.88 33.74
N VAL A 46 -17.38 -13.60 34.79
CA VAL A 46 -16.65 -14.76 35.29
C VAL A 46 -17.56 -15.97 35.09
N VAL A 47 -17.17 -16.89 34.22
CA VAL A 47 -17.92 -18.11 33.90
C VAL A 47 -17.11 -19.31 34.38
N ASN A 48 -17.63 -20.09 35.32
CA ASN A 48 -16.93 -21.21 35.96
C ASN A 48 -15.50 -20.85 36.44
N GLY A 49 -15.32 -19.66 37.02
CA GLY A 49 -14.03 -19.15 37.49
C GLY A 49 -13.11 -18.58 36.40
N GLN A 50 -13.45 -18.69 35.12
CA GLN A 50 -12.69 -18.12 34.01
C GLN A 50 -13.20 -16.72 33.64
N LYS A 51 -12.28 -15.81 33.36
CA LYS A 51 -12.62 -14.45 32.92
C LYS A 51 -13.05 -14.47 31.45
N LEU A 52 -14.20 -13.89 31.19
CA LEU A 52 -14.77 -13.74 29.86
C LEU A 52 -14.95 -12.25 29.55
N GLN A 53 -14.64 -11.87 28.31
CA GLN A 53 -14.89 -10.55 27.76
C GLN A 53 -15.73 -10.69 26.50
N ILE A 54 -16.82 -9.92 26.44
CA ILE A 54 -17.65 -9.75 25.25
C ILE A 54 -17.56 -8.30 24.83
N THR A 55 -17.20 -8.05 23.58
CA THR A 55 -17.22 -6.71 22.99
C THR A 55 -18.35 -6.65 21.96
N SER A 56 -19.29 -5.73 22.12
CA SER A 56 -20.43 -5.62 21.21
C SER A 56 -20.91 -4.18 21.07
N ASP A 57 -21.11 -3.76 19.80
CA ASP A 57 -21.81 -2.53 19.44
C ASP A 57 -22.94 -2.84 18.44
N VAL A 58 -23.48 -1.82 17.78
CA VAL A 58 -24.56 -1.96 16.78
C VAL A 58 -24.15 -2.66 15.48
N ARG A 59 -22.86 -2.87 15.22
CA ARG A 59 -22.30 -3.46 13.98
C ARG A 59 -21.38 -4.65 14.22
N TYR A 60 -20.85 -4.80 15.42
CA TYR A 60 -19.76 -5.71 15.75
C TYR A 60 -20.11 -6.52 16.99
N PHE A 61 -19.75 -7.80 16.95
CA PHE A 61 -19.77 -8.67 18.13
C PHE A 61 -18.48 -9.48 18.17
N HIS A 62 -17.85 -9.55 19.34
CA HIS A 62 -16.66 -10.35 19.59
C HIS A 62 -16.77 -11.10 20.89
N LEU A 63 -16.51 -12.39 20.80
CA LEU A 63 -16.40 -13.30 21.93
C LEU A 63 -15.07 -14.05 21.85
N THR A 64 -14.35 -14.09 22.96
CA THR A 64 -13.24 -15.03 23.15
C THR A 64 -13.73 -16.19 23.99
N CYS A 65 -13.80 -17.39 23.43
CA CYS A 65 -14.28 -18.56 24.17
C CYS A 65 -13.25 -18.97 25.24
N PRO A 66 -13.68 -19.11 26.51
CA PRO A 66 -12.84 -19.65 27.58
C PRO A 66 -12.45 -21.11 27.30
N GLU A 67 -11.34 -21.57 27.90
CA GLU A 67 -10.93 -22.97 27.76
C GLU A 67 -12.01 -23.93 28.26
N ASN A 68 -12.31 -24.95 27.47
CA ASN A 68 -13.33 -25.97 27.74
C ASN A 68 -14.79 -25.45 27.79
N VAL A 69 -15.05 -24.20 27.40
CA VAL A 69 -16.42 -23.68 27.25
C VAL A 69 -16.77 -23.63 25.76
N SER A 70 -17.67 -24.52 25.34
CA SER A 70 -18.22 -24.50 23.97
C SER A 70 -19.07 -23.25 23.74
N LEU A 71 -19.11 -22.77 22.49
CA LEU A 71 -19.99 -21.69 22.06
C LEU A 71 -21.48 -22.02 22.27
N GLU A 72 -21.82 -23.31 22.33
CA GLU A 72 -23.17 -23.81 22.58
C GLU A 72 -23.47 -23.94 24.07
N SER A 73 -22.49 -23.67 24.94
CA SER A 73 -22.66 -23.83 26.36
C SER A 73 -23.75 -22.91 26.87
N GLU A 74 -24.67 -23.47 27.65
CA GLU A 74 -25.77 -22.68 28.16
C GLU A 74 -25.25 -21.56 29.08
N VAL A 75 -24.14 -21.78 29.81
CA VAL A 75 -23.61 -20.83 30.81
C VAL A 75 -23.07 -19.52 30.21
N LEU A 76 -22.91 -19.45 28.88
CA LEU A 76 -22.43 -18.24 28.23
C LEU A 76 -23.45 -17.09 28.36
N PRO A 77 -22.99 -15.85 28.58
CA PRO A 77 -23.88 -14.67 28.59
C PRO A 77 -24.64 -14.51 27.28
N ARG A 78 -25.91 -14.11 27.36
CA ARG A 78 -26.82 -14.00 26.20
C ARG A 78 -27.47 -12.63 26.17
N PHE A 79 -27.80 -12.15 24.98
CA PHE A 79 -28.65 -10.98 24.84
C PHE A 79 -30.11 -11.36 25.15
N GLU A 80 -30.85 -10.51 25.87
CA GLU A 80 -32.29 -10.76 26.12
C GLU A 80 -33.12 -10.65 24.83
N ARG A 81 -32.64 -9.87 23.86
CA ARG A 81 -33.28 -9.65 22.56
C ARG A 81 -32.31 -9.97 21.45
N ALA A 82 -32.84 -10.46 20.32
CA ALA A 82 -32.04 -10.75 19.14
C ALA A 82 -31.33 -9.48 18.62
N VAL A 83 -30.00 -9.54 18.55
CA VAL A 83 -29.13 -8.48 18.02
C VAL A 83 -28.63 -8.90 16.64
N LYS A 84 -28.74 -7.98 15.67
CA LYS A 84 -28.22 -8.20 14.31
C LYS A 84 -26.98 -7.35 14.11
N VAL A 85 -25.85 -8.00 13.88
CA VAL A 85 -24.55 -7.34 13.67
C VAL A 85 -24.03 -7.62 12.26
N LEU A 86 -23.23 -6.68 11.74
CA LEU A 86 -22.61 -6.86 10.43
C LEU A 86 -21.42 -7.82 10.50
N TYR A 87 -20.69 -7.77 11.62
CA TYR A 87 -19.43 -8.47 11.78
C TYR A 87 -19.42 -9.23 13.11
N VAL A 88 -19.08 -10.51 13.06
CA VAL A 88 -18.87 -11.38 14.22
C VAL A 88 -17.44 -11.88 14.21
N LYS A 89 -16.73 -11.73 15.32
CA LYS A 89 -15.44 -12.39 15.55
C LYS A 89 -15.54 -13.36 16.73
N LEU A 90 -15.09 -14.57 16.51
CA LEU A 90 -15.02 -15.62 17.52
C LEU A 90 -13.57 -16.01 17.69
N THR A 91 -12.99 -15.74 18.86
CA THR A 91 -11.59 -16.07 19.16
C THR A 91 -11.53 -17.33 20.02
N THR A 92 -10.66 -18.28 19.67
CA THR A 92 -10.43 -19.54 20.39
C THR A 92 -11.67 -20.42 20.61
N CYS A 93 -12.74 -20.17 19.83
CA CYS A 93 -13.98 -20.94 19.89
C CYS A 93 -13.87 -22.20 19.02
N ALA A 94 -13.97 -23.37 19.65
CA ALA A 94 -14.05 -24.65 18.95
C ALA A 94 -15.29 -24.72 18.03
N PRO A 95 -15.23 -25.41 16.88
CA PRO A 95 -16.39 -25.58 16.03
C PRO A 95 -17.57 -26.21 16.80
N PRO A 96 -18.74 -25.56 16.84
CA PRO A 96 -19.91 -26.03 17.59
C PRO A 96 -20.60 -27.21 16.88
N ALA A 97 -21.14 -28.16 17.65
CA ALA A 97 -21.71 -29.41 17.12
C ALA A 97 -22.94 -29.19 16.21
N GLN A 98 -23.79 -28.21 16.55
CA GLN A 98 -24.97 -27.82 15.76
C GLN A 98 -24.65 -26.72 14.73
N GLY A 99 -23.40 -26.27 14.65
CA GLY A 99 -22.94 -25.23 13.74
C GLY A 99 -23.06 -23.80 14.26
N TYR A 100 -22.32 -22.91 13.60
CA TYR A 100 -22.15 -21.52 14.07
C TYR A 100 -23.45 -20.73 13.99
N ALA A 101 -24.34 -21.01 13.03
CA ALA A 101 -25.64 -20.36 12.94
C ALA A 101 -26.51 -20.62 14.20
N ALA A 102 -26.64 -21.90 14.59
CA ALA A 102 -27.40 -22.29 15.78
C ALA A 102 -26.75 -21.75 17.07
N ALA A 103 -25.43 -21.82 17.18
CA ALA A 103 -24.71 -21.33 18.35
C ALA A 103 -24.85 -19.80 18.51
N LEU A 104 -24.75 -19.02 17.43
CA LEU A 104 -24.99 -17.57 17.46
C LEU A 104 -26.46 -17.26 17.78
N GLN A 105 -27.40 -18.03 17.25
CA GLN A 105 -28.82 -17.88 17.57
C GLN A 105 -29.10 -18.13 19.05
N ALA A 106 -28.43 -19.10 19.68
CA ALA A 106 -28.54 -19.37 21.12
C ALA A 106 -28.04 -18.20 21.99
N LEU A 107 -27.09 -17.41 21.47
CA LEU A 107 -26.63 -16.16 22.08
C LEU A 107 -27.52 -14.95 21.73
N ASN A 108 -28.61 -15.15 20.98
CA ASN A 108 -29.46 -14.10 20.41
C ASN A 108 -28.70 -13.15 19.48
N ILE A 109 -27.79 -13.69 18.67
CA ILE A 109 -26.98 -12.94 17.71
C ILE A 109 -27.25 -13.44 16.29
N THR A 110 -27.37 -12.52 15.35
CA THR A 110 -27.43 -12.82 13.92
C THR A 110 -26.35 -12.04 13.18
N VAL A 111 -25.45 -12.77 12.51
CA VAL A 111 -24.45 -12.19 11.60
C VAL A 111 -25.07 -11.89 10.24
N ARG A 112 -24.76 -10.72 9.66
CA ARG A 112 -25.31 -10.28 8.35
C ARG A 112 -24.30 -10.24 7.21
N SER A 113 -23.01 -10.23 7.50
CA SER A 113 -22.01 -10.05 6.45
C SER A 113 -20.75 -10.86 6.71
N THR A 114 -20.09 -10.67 7.85
CA THR A 114 -18.76 -11.20 8.07
C THR A 114 -18.68 -12.04 9.32
N LEU A 115 -18.17 -13.27 9.17
CA LEU A 115 -17.77 -14.14 10.28
C LEU A 115 -16.25 -14.31 10.25
N GLU A 116 -15.59 -13.98 11.35
CA GLU A 116 -14.17 -14.25 11.58
C GLU A 116 -14.01 -15.29 12.68
N LEU A 117 -13.38 -16.42 12.35
CA LEU A 117 -13.00 -17.48 13.28
C LEU A 117 -11.50 -17.36 13.56
N ASP A 118 -11.15 -16.67 14.63
CA ASP A 118 -9.77 -16.35 14.97
C ASP A 118 -9.18 -17.37 15.95
N LYS A 119 -7.99 -17.88 15.66
CA LYS A 119 -7.32 -18.92 16.46
C LYS A 119 -8.25 -20.12 16.70
N THR A 120 -8.85 -20.60 15.63
CA THR A 120 -9.74 -21.76 15.63
C THR A 120 -8.95 -23.00 16.10
N PRO A 121 -9.42 -23.72 17.12
CA PRO A 121 -8.81 -24.97 17.56
C PRO A 121 -8.84 -26.04 16.45
N ALA A 122 -7.86 -26.95 16.45
CA ALA A 122 -7.79 -28.04 15.46
C ALA A 122 -8.85 -29.14 15.68
N GLN A 123 -9.46 -29.20 16.86
CA GLN A 123 -10.48 -30.17 17.21
C GLN A 123 -11.70 -29.48 17.84
N PRO A 124 -12.94 -29.90 17.48
CA PRO A 124 -13.25 -30.87 16.41
C PRO A 124 -12.88 -30.34 15.01
N GLU A 125 -12.72 -31.25 14.05
CA GLU A 125 -12.45 -30.94 12.64
C GLU A 125 -13.54 -30.04 12.06
N LEU A 126 -13.16 -29.02 11.27
CA LEU A 126 -14.13 -28.12 10.66
C LEU A 126 -14.76 -28.78 9.42
N ARG A 127 -16.08 -28.99 9.46
CA ARG A 127 -16.87 -29.65 8.42
C ARG A 127 -17.96 -28.75 7.87
N ALA A 128 -18.56 -29.14 6.75
CA ALA A 128 -19.67 -28.40 6.12
C ALA A 128 -20.83 -28.15 7.09
N VAL A 129 -21.17 -29.10 7.96
CA VAL A 129 -22.26 -28.94 8.95
C VAL A 129 -22.06 -27.71 9.85
N HIS A 130 -20.83 -27.33 10.16
CA HIS A 130 -20.56 -26.20 11.04
C HIS A 130 -20.90 -24.85 10.41
N LEU A 131 -20.89 -24.76 9.08
CA LEU A 131 -21.13 -23.53 8.32
C LEU A 131 -22.49 -23.50 7.60
N ARG A 132 -23.36 -24.49 7.83
CA ARG A 132 -24.74 -24.48 7.32
C ARG A 132 -25.55 -23.34 7.93
N ASP A 133 -26.58 -22.93 7.19
CA ASP A 133 -27.57 -21.92 7.57
C ASP A 133 -27.00 -20.51 7.84
N LEU A 134 -25.74 -20.28 7.50
CA LEU A 134 -25.12 -18.95 7.49
C LEU A 134 -25.35 -18.27 6.15
N ASP A 135 -25.93 -17.07 6.18
CA ASP A 135 -26.01 -16.16 5.03
C ASP A 135 -24.99 -15.03 5.20
N ILE A 136 -23.73 -15.32 4.86
CA ILE A 136 -22.60 -14.40 5.02
C ILE A 136 -21.87 -14.16 3.70
N ALA A 137 -21.50 -12.90 3.46
CA ALA A 137 -20.74 -12.51 2.28
C ALA A 137 -19.22 -12.69 2.47
N SER A 138 -18.74 -12.81 3.72
CA SER A 138 -17.32 -12.89 4.04
C SER A 138 -17.04 -13.87 5.18
N LEU A 139 -16.05 -14.74 4.98
CA LEU A 139 -15.55 -15.67 5.98
C LEU A 139 -14.03 -15.54 6.10
N ALA A 140 -13.54 -15.35 7.31
CA ALA A 140 -12.11 -15.40 7.63
C ALA A 140 -11.85 -16.46 8.69
N ILE A 141 -10.86 -17.32 8.48
CA ILE A 141 -10.48 -18.38 9.43
C ILE A 141 -8.98 -18.32 9.66
N SER A 142 -8.56 -18.26 10.92
CA SER A 142 -7.18 -18.45 11.33
C SER A 142 -7.07 -19.62 12.32
N SER A 143 -5.99 -20.40 12.25
CA SER A 143 -5.70 -21.51 13.17
C SER A 143 -4.88 -21.07 14.39
N ALA A 144 -5.11 -21.68 15.56
CA ALA A 144 -4.40 -21.36 16.82
C ALA A 144 -2.97 -21.91 16.91
N ALA A 145 -2.74 -23.16 16.48
CA ALA A 145 -1.45 -23.86 16.42
C ALA A 145 -1.65 -25.26 15.81
N ALA A 146 -0.68 -25.74 15.03
CA ALA A 146 -0.70 -26.97 14.22
C ALA A 146 -1.90 -27.09 13.27
N LEU A 147 -1.68 -26.69 12.01
CA LEU A 147 -2.47 -26.97 10.80
C LEU A 147 -3.90 -27.47 11.06
N LEU A 148 -4.88 -26.55 11.08
CA LEU A 148 -6.29 -26.91 10.95
C LEU A 148 -6.48 -27.60 9.60
N ILE A 149 -6.94 -28.86 9.59
CA ILE A 149 -7.26 -29.61 8.37
C ILE A 149 -8.78 -29.70 8.31
N PRO A 150 -9.47 -28.93 7.46
CA PRO A 150 -10.92 -29.03 7.30
C PRO A 150 -11.28 -30.11 6.27
N ASP A 151 -12.54 -30.55 6.29
CA ASP A 151 -13.10 -31.34 5.19
C ASP A 151 -13.03 -30.54 3.88
N PRO A 152 -12.82 -31.17 2.70
CA PRO A 152 -12.65 -30.45 1.42
C PRO A 152 -13.86 -29.60 0.96
N ASP A 153 -15.05 -29.89 1.47
CA ASP A 153 -16.33 -29.27 1.14
C ASP A 153 -16.83 -28.29 2.23
N PHE A 154 -16.01 -28.00 3.25
CA PHE A 154 -16.47 -27.29 4.44
C PHE A 154 -17.14 -25.93 4.17
N VAL A 155 -16.74 -25.24 3.09
CA VAL A 155 -17.30 -23.95 2.66
C VAL A 155 -18.44 -24.05 1.65
N GLU A 156 -18.75 -25.24 1.14
CA GLU A 156 -19.81 -25.47 0.15
C GLU A 156 -21.19 -24.88 0.58
N PRO A 157 -21.62 -24.97 1.85
CA PRO A 157 -22.92 -24.43 2.27
C PRO A 157 -23.07 -22.91 2.11
N LEU A 158 -21.97 -22.16 1.99
CA LEU A 158 -21.96 -20.71 1.97
C LEU A 158 -22.22 -20.16 0.56
N VAL A 159 -23.45 -20.32 0.08
CA VAL A 159 -23.86 -19.99 -1.30
C VAL A 159 -23.86 -18.49 -1.63
N THR A 160 -23.79 -17.60 -0.63
CA THR A 160 -23.69 -16.14 -0.82
C THR A 160 -22.28 -15.59 -0.62
N LEU A 161 -21.31 -16.47 -0.31
CA LEU A 161 -19.94 -16.09 0.02
C LEU A 161 -19.24 -15.42 -1.16
N ARG A 162 -18.67 -14.25 -0.90
CA ARG A 162 -17.88 -13.47 -1.88
C ARG A 162 -16.42 -13.38 -1.50
N ASN A 163 -16.11 -13.40 -0.21
CA ASN A 163 -14.74 -13.26 0.29
C ASN A 163 -14.39 -14.42 1.21
N LEU A 164 -13.29 -15.12 0.91
CA LEU A 164 -12.76 -16.18 1.75
C LEU A 164 -11.30 -15.89 2.09
N GLN A 165 -10.98 -15.88 3.37
CA GLN A 165 -9.61 -15.79 3.87
C GLN A 165 -9.29 -16.97 4.77
N LEU A 166 -8.21 -17.68 4.46
CA LEU A 166 -7.71 -18.80 5.25
C LEU A 166 -6.27 -18.51 5.69
N THR A 167 -5.99 -18.68 6.98
CA THR A 167 -4.66 -18.46 7.57
C THR A 167 -4.26 -19.64 8.45
N GLY A 168 -3.18 -20.35 8.09
CA GLY A 168 -2.72 -21.52 8.85
C GLY A 168 -3.65 -22.74 8.73
N VAL A 169 -4.48 -22.80 7.69
CA VAL A 169 -5.40 -23.90 7.39
C VAL A 169 -4.77 -24.79 6.32
N SER A 170 -4.45 -26.03 6.65
CA SER A 170 -3.78 -26.95 5.73
C SER A 170 -4.69 -27.37 4.59
N LEU A 171 -4.28 -27.12 3.36
CA LEU A 171 -4.94 -27.61 2.15
C LEU A 171 -4.16 -28.73 1.45
N SER A 172 -3.03 -29.17 2.03
CA SER A 172 -2.09 -30.14 1.43
C SER A 172 -2.68 -31.51 1.07
N ARG A 173 -3.76 -31.96 1.73
CA ARG A 173 -4.45 -33.23 1.43
C ARG A 173 -5.72 -33.05 0.59
N SER A 174 -6.23 -31.83 0.49
CA SER A 174 -7.48 -31.55 -0.22
C SER A 174 -7.14 -31.27 -1.68
N ALA A 175 -7.19 -32.33 -2.50
CA ALA A 175 -6.82 -32.27 -3.91
C ALA A 175 -7.58 -31.18 -4.71
N THR A 176 -8.73 -30.72 -4.23
CA THR A 176 -9.46 -29.55 -4.74
C THR A 176 -10.40 -29.02 -3.65
N LEU A 177 -10.14 -27.83 -3.11
CA LEU A 177 -11.10 -27.13 -2.26
C LEU A 177 -12.33 -26.78 -3.10
N LEU A 178 -13.52 -27.23 -2.70
CA LEU A 178 -14.77 -26.92 -3.41
C LEU A 178 -15.21 -25.50 -3.04
N LEU A 179 -14.80 -24.54 -3.85
CA LEU A 179 -15.10 -23.12 -3.65
C LEU A 179 -16.45 -22.72 -4.30
N PRO A 180 -17.25 -21.86 -3.66
CA PRO A 180 -18.54 -21.43 -4.20
C PRO A 180 -18.37 -20.53 -5.44
N GLN A 181 -19.24 -20.69 -6.44
CA GLN A 181 -19.19 -19.91 -7.69
C GLN A 181 -19.45 -18.40 -7.51
N THR A 182 -19.96 -18.00 -6.34
CA THR A 182 -20.16 -16.60 -5.96
C THR A 182 -18.90 -15.89 -5.52
N LEU A 183 -17.81 -16.64 -5.27
CA LEU A 183 -16.58 -16.10 -4.72
C LEU A 183 -15.95 -15.06 -5.66
N GLN A 184 -15.58 -13.93 -5.08
CA GLN A 184 -14.98 -12.77 -5.75
C GLN A 184 -13.54 -12.54 -5.33
N SER A 185 -13.22 -12.82 -4.06
CA SER A 185 -11.88 -12.69 -3.50
C SER A 185 -11.50 -13.92 -2.69
N LEU A 186 -10.31 -14.45 -2.96
CA LEU A 186 -9.71 -15.57 -2.23
C LEU A 186 -8.33 -15.14 -1.68
N SER A 187 -8.13 -15.30 -0.37
CA SER A 187 -6.87 -15.03 0.32
C SER A 187 -6.39 -16.27 1.08
N LEU A 188 -5.22 -16.78 0.72
CA LEU A 188 -4.64 -17.99 1.30
C LEU A 188 -3.30 -17.64 1.97
N ASN A 189 -3.16 -17.88 3.27
CA ASN A 189 -1.95 -17.55 4.02
C ASN A 189 -1.46 -18.78 4.77
N ASN A 190 -0.25 -19.25 4.45
CA ASN A 190 0.41 -20.40 5.08
C ASN A 190 -0.51 -21.63 5.11
N VAL A 191 -1.02 -22.01 3.93
CA VAL A 191 -1.96 -23.12 3.75
C VAL A 191 -1.27 -24.42 3.32
N GLY A 192 0.05 -24.35 3.07
CA GLY A 192 0.89 -25.49 2.72
C GLY A 192 0.72 -25.96 1.28
N LEU A 193 0.42 -25.03 0.35
CA LEU A 193 0.27 -25.34 -1.07
C LEU A 193 1.64 -25.41 -1.74
N ALA A 194 1.95 -26.52 -2.41
CA ALA A 194 3.16 -26.64 -3.23
C ALA A 194 2.99 -26.05 -4.65
N SER A 195 1.77 -26.16 -5.20
CA SER A 195 1.42 -25.69 -6.54
C SER A 195 -0.05 -25.27 -6.64
N ILE A 196 -0.35 -24.45 -7.64
CA ILE A 196 -1.71 -24.11 -8.07
C ILE A 196 -1.87 -24.55 -9.53
N PRO A 197 -2.66 -25.61 -9.80
CA PRO A 197 -2.85 -26.12 -11.15
C PRO A 197 -3.77 -25.21 -11.99
N ALA A 198 -3.71 -25.37 -13.31
CA ALA A 198 -4.38 -24.50 -14.29
C ALA A 198 -5.90 -24.38 -14.06
N ASP A 199 -6.54 -25.49 -13.69
CA ASP A 199 -7.97 -25.66 -13.55
C ASP A 199 -8.51 -25.30 -12.16
N ALA A 200 -7.64 -24.95 -11.20
CA ALA A 200 -8.01 -24.62 -9.82
C ALA A 200 -9.13 -23.56 -9.73
N PHE A 201 -9.18 -22.63 -10.68
CA PHE A 201 -10.16 -21.54 -10.71
C PHE A 201 -11.10 -21.58 -11.92
N ALA A 202 -11.08 -22.66 -12.72
CA ALA A 202 -11.86 -22.78 -13.95
C ALA A 202 -13.38 -22.66 -13.73
N ARG A 203 -13.85 -23.03 -12.54
CA ARG A 203 -15.27 -23.00 -12.16
C ARG A 203 -15.68 -21.78 -11.34
N LEU A 204 -14.83 -20.76 -11.23
CA LEU A 204 -15.08 -19.56 -10.42
C LEU A 204 -15.27 -18.33 -11.32
N PRO A 205 -16.45 -18.16 -11.93
CA PRO A 205 -16.69 -17.12 -12.95
C PRO A 205 -16.68 -15.69 -12.40
N LYS A 206 -16.69 -15.51 -11.07
CA LYS A 206 -16.71 -14.20 -10.40
C LYS A 206 -15.43 -13.87 -9.66
N LEU A 207 -14.45 -14.79 -9.61
CA LEU A 207 -13.22 -14.60 -8.85
C LEU A 207 -12.33 -13.59 -9.56
N SER A 208 -12.29 -12.36 -9.06
CA SER A 208 -11.51 -11.25 -9.62
C SER A 208 -10.22 -10.97 -8.87
N ARG A 209 -10.13 -11.40 -7.61
CA ARG A 209 -8.95 -11.18 -6.75
C ARG A 209 -8.45 -12.48 -6.13
N PHE A 210 -7.16 -12.74 -6.32
CA PHE A 210 -6.46 -13.85 -5.68
C PHE A 210 -5.20 -13.36 -4.96
N VAL A 211 -5.12 -13.66 -3.67
CA VAL A 211 -3.98 -13.33 -2.81
C VAL A 211 -3.46 -14.60 -2.17
N VAL A 212 -2.16 -14.85 -2.25
CA VAL A 212 -1.54 -15.98 -1.56
C VAL A 212 -0.23 -15.57 -0.91
N ARG A 213 -0.02 -16.01 0.32
CA ARG A 213 1.29 -16.04 0.99
C ARG A 213 1.55 -17.49 1.39
N ASP A 214 2.55 -18.11 0.81
CA ASP A 214 2.89 -19.49 1.15
C ASP A 214 4.36 -19.79 0.84
N ASP A 215 5.10 -20.24 1.84
CA ASP A 215 6.55 -20.49 1.71
C ASP A 215 6.86 -21.81 0.98
N LEU A 216 5.85 -22.66 0.73
CA LEU A 216 6.00 -23.91 -0.02
C LEU A 216 5.63 -23.78 -1.50
N LEU A 217 4.96 -22.69 -1.89
CA LEU A 217 4.40 -22.53 -3.23
C LEU A 217 5.48 -22.21 -4.26
N ARG A 218 5.66 -23.11 -5.24
CA ARG A 218 6.66 -22.99 -6.31
C ARG A 218 6.06 -22.72 -7.68
N GLU A 219 4.94 -23.37 -7.99
CA GLU A 219 4.33 -23.30 -9.32
C GLU A 219 2.91 -22.73 -9.25
N VAL A 220 2.62 -21.74 -10.11
CA VAL A 220 1.31 -21.11 -10.20
C VAL A 220 0.87 -21.01 -11.65
N ASN A 221 -0.24 -21.69 -11.98
CA ASN A 221 -0.85 -21.64 -13.29
C ASN A 221 -2.28 -21.11 -13.20
N LEU A 222 -2.50 -19.90 -13.73
CA LEU A 222 -3.78 -19.18 -13.72
C LEU A 222 -4.38 -19.08 -15.13
N SER A 223 -3.95 -19.94 -16.05
CA SER A 223 -4.39 -19.89 -17.45
C SER A 223 -5.89 -20.11 -17.63
N ALA A 224 -6.52 -20.94 -16.78
CA ALA A 224 -7.97 -21.16 -16.79
C ALA A 224 -8.69 -20.37 -15.67
N ALA A 225 -8.27 -19.14 -15.39
CA ALA A 225 -8.97 -18.23 -14.48
C ALA A 225 -9.69 -17.11 -15.29
N PRO A 226 -10.98 -17.28 -15.66
CA PRO A 226 -11.61 -16.47 -16.70
C PRO A 226 -11.87 -15.00 -16.30
N ALA A 227 -12.11 -14.75 -15.01
CA ALA A 227 -12.47 -13.42 -14.50
C ALA A 227 -11.39 -12.82 -13.57
N LEU A 228 -10.21 -13.45 -13.47
CA LEU A 228 -9.19 -13.05 -12.51
C LEU A 228 -8.43 -11.82 -13.02
N GLU A 229 -8.49 -10.72 -12.29
CA GLU A 229 -7.94 -9.41 -12.67
C GLU A 229 -6.71 -9.04 -11.81
N VAL A 230 -6.75 -9.39 -10.52
CA VAL A 230 -5.73 -9.00 -9.54
C VAL A 230 -5.13 -10.23 -8.86
N VAL A 231 -3.81 -10.36 -8.97
CA VAL A 231 -3.03 -11.46 -8.40
C VAL A 231 -1.92 -10.90 -7.50
N GLN A 232 -1.89 -11.32 -6.24
CA GLN A 232 -0.82 -10.98 -5.30
C GLN A 232 -0.22 -12.26 -4.72
N LEU A 233 1.05 -12.52 -5.03
CA LEU A 233 1.79 -13.68 -4.57
C LEU A 233 2.89 -13.22 -3.61
N ALA A 234 2.96 -13.84 -2.45
CA ALA A 234 4.04 -13.72 -1.48
C ALA A 234 4.61 -15.14 -1.23
N ALA A 235 5.37 -15.65 -2.20
CA ALA A 235 5.77 -17.05 -2.28
C ALA A 235 7.03 -17.22 -3.16
N PRO A 236 7.87 -18.25 -2.90
CA PRO A 236 9.07 -18.57 -3.67
C PRO A 236 8.77 -19.22 -5.02
N VAL A 237 7.94 -18.56 -5.83
CA VAL A 237 7.53 -19.04 -7.15
C VAL A 237 8.65 -18.96 -8.17
N ASP A 238 8.79 -20.00 -8.99
CA ASP A 238 9.79 -20.11 -10.07
C ASP A 238 9.25 -19.55 -11.42
N GLY A 239 7.98 -19.17 -11.44
CA GLY A 239 7.32 -18.41 -12.50
C GLY A 239 5.80 -18.42 -12.37
N LEU A 240 5.15 -17.58 -13.16
CA LEU A 240 3.69 -17.40 -13.14
C LEU A 240 3.12 -17.55 -14.55
N THR A 241 2.19 -18.49 -14.73
CA THR A 241 1.43 -18.59 -15.99
C THR A 241 0.13 -17.82 -15.86
N LEU A 242 -0.04 -16.81 -16.70
CA LEU A 242 -1.14 -15.85 -16.67
C LEU A 242 -2.30 -16.27 -17.59
N GLY A 243 -3.50 -15.87 -17.18
CA GLY A 243 -4.71 -15.90 -17.98
C GLY A 243 -5.04 -14.53 -18.59
N PRO A 244 -5.91 -14.48 -19.61
CA PRO A 244 -6.12 -13.31 -20.47
C PRO A 244 -6.66 -12.07 -19.75
N SER A 245 -7.30 -12.22 -18.59
CA SER A 245 -7.99 -11.13 -17.88
C SER A 245 -7.13 -10.48 -16.80
N ILE A 246 -5.92 -11.01 -16.53
CA ILE A 246 -5.09 -10.51 -15.42
C ILE A 246 -4.48 -9.17 -15.80
N GLU A 247 -4.80 -8.14 -15.03
CA GLU A 247 -4.34 -6.76 -15.24
C GLU A 247 -3.23 -6.35 -14.27
N ASN A 248 -3.27 -6.90 -13.05
CA ASN A 248 -2.43 -6.46 -11.94
C ASN A 248 -1.75 -7.65 -11.27
N VAL A 249 -0.42 -7.69 -11.31
CA VAL A 249 0.38 -8.73 -10.66
C VAL A 249 1.32 -8.10 -9.64
N THR A 250 1.31 -8.65 -8.43
CA THR A 250 2.30 -8.36 -7.40
C THR A 250 3.03 -9.65 -7.03
N LEU A 251 4.35 -9.67 -7.18
CA LEU A 251 5.24 -10.75 -6.81
C LEU A 251 6.10 -10.31 -5.63
N ARG A 252 5.97 -11.02 -4.51
CA ARG A 252 6.77 -10.86 -3.31
C ARG A 252 7.42 -12.20 -2.99
N ASN A 253 8.68 -12.17 -2.59
CA ASN A 253 9.50 -13.34 -2.25
C ASN A 253 9.61 -14.38 -3.37
N ALA A 254 9.35 -14.02 -4.64
CA ALA A 254 9.52 -14.94 -5.75
C ALA A 254 10.99 -15.35 -5.92
N HIS A 255 11.24 -16.52 -6.48
CA HIS A 255 12.58 -16.86 -6.98
C HIS A 255 12.80 -16.28 -8.38
N SER A 256 11.72 -16.16 -9.16
CA SER A 256 11.74 -15.75 -10.56
C SER A 256 10.52 -14.89 -10.89
N ALA A 257 10.74 -13.88 -11.72
CA ALA A 257 9.68 -13.02 -12.25
C ALA A 257 9.18 -13.47 -13.64
N VAL A 258 9.57 -14.66 -14.12
CA VAL A 258 9.14 -15.14 -15.46
C VAL A 258 7.62 -15.22 -15.54
N LEU A 259 7.06 -14.47 -16.48
CA LEU A 259 5.65 -14.50 -16.86
C LEU A 259 5.47 -15.36 -18.11
N ARG A 260 4.45 -16.22 -18.10
CA ARG A 260 4.07 -17.11 -19.22
C ARG A 260 2.58 -16.99 -19.50
N GLY A 261 2.10 -17.64 -20.56
CA GLY A 261 0.68 -17.69 -20.87
C GLY A 261 0.20 -16.43 -21.57
N ASN A 262 -1.06 -16.04 -21.35
CA ASN A 262 -1.64 -14.87 -21.98
C ASN A 262 -1.58 -13.67 -21.03
N CYS A 263 -0.79 -12.65 -21.38
CA CYS A 263 -0.67 -11.40 -20.63
C CYS A 263 -1.13 -10.17 -21.44
N SER A 264 -2.06 -10.34 -22.40
CA SER A 264 -2.56 -9.25 -23.24
C SER A 264 -3.21 -8.11 -22.46
N SER A 265 -3.76 -8.40 -21.28
CA SER A 265 -4.43 -7.41 -20.42
C SER A 265 -3.53 -6.88 -19.30
N LEU A 266 -2.35 -7.45 -19.11
CA LEU A 266 -1.46 -7.07 -18.01
C LEU A 266 -1.00 -5.61 -18.17
N ARG A 267 -1.28 -4.78 -17.17
CA ARG A 267 -0.92 -3.34 -17.14
C ARG A 267 0.12 -3.05 -16.09
N ASN A 268 -0.09 -3.56 -14.89
CA ASN A 268 0.69 -3.23 -13.71
C ASN A 268 1.42 -4.46 -13.17
N VAL A 269 2.75 -4.35 -13.08
CA VAL A 269 3.59 -5.38 -12.47
C VAL A 269 4.39 -4.77 -11.33
N VAL A 270 4.24 -5.37 -10.14
CA VAL A 270 5.03 -5.03 -8.96
C VAL A 270 5.87 -6.24 -8.57
N VAL A 271 7.17 -6.04 -8.45
CA VAL A 271 8.15 -7.03 -8.02
C VAL A 271 8.82 -6.47 -6.77
N ASP A 272 8.58 -7.09 -5.62
CA ASP A 272 9.00 -6.55 -4.32
C ASP A 272 9.55 -7.67 -3.44
N ASN A 273 10.88 -7.88 -3.43
CA ASN A 273 11.70 -8.69 -2.49
C ASN A 273 13.02 -9.14 -3.15
N VAL A 274 13.80 -9.93 -2.39
CA VAL A 274 15.14 -10.49 -2.64
C VAL A 274 15.19 -11.53 -3.79
N ILE A 275 14.58 -11.23 -4.94
CA ILE A 275 14.76 -12.01 -6.17
C ILE A 275 16.22 -11.88 -6.62
N THR A 276 16.78 -12.93 -7.21
CA THR A 276 18.18 -12.99 -7.62
C THR A 276 18.49 -12.12 -8.84
N ALA A 277 17.57 -12.03 -9.81
CA ALA A 277 17.63 -11.14 -10.99
C ALA A 277 16.28 -11.14 -11.75
N LEU A 278 16.02 -10.12 -12.58
CA LEU A 278 14.95 -10.17 -13.57
C LEU A 278 15.44 -10.88 -14.85
N PRO A 279 14.64 -11.73 -15.49
CA PRO A 279 15.06 -12.39 -16.74
C PRO A 279 15.13 -11.41 -17.91
N ALA A 280 16.06 -11.62 -18.84
CA ALA A 280 16.13 -10.85 -20.09
C ALA A 280 14.81 -10.92 -20.88
N GLY A 281 14.28 -9.77 -21.31
CA GLY A 281 13.12 -9.66 -22.20
C GLY A 281 11.82 -10.25 -21.65
N TRP A 282 11.69 -10.43 -20.33
CA TRP A 282 10.52 -11.08 -19.71
C TRP A 282 9.20 -10.34 -19.94
N LEU A 283 9.25 -9.05 -20.30
CA LEU A 283 8.08 -8.23 -20.67
C LEU A 283 7.80 -8.19 -22.18
N SER A 284 8.67 -8.76 -23.02
CA SER A 284 8.52 -8.69 -24.49
C SER A 284 7.23 -9.34 -25.01
N ALA A 285 6.70 -10.33 -24.28
CA ALA A 285 5.44 -11.00 -24.59
C ALA A 285 4.19 -10.30 -24.01
N CYS A 286 4.37 -9.26 -23.17
CA CYS A 286 3.30 -8.56 -22.47
C CYS A 286 3.19 -7.11 -22.97
N PRO A 287 2.59 -6.90 -24.15
CA PRO A 287 2.70 -5.63 -24.90
C PRO A 287 1.96 -4.45 -24.26
N ALA A 288 1.08 -4.71 -23.28
CA ALA A 288 0.25 -3.68 -22.66
C ALA A 288 0.76 -3.21 -21.30
N VAL A 289 1.88 -3.75 -20.81
CA VAL A 289 2.46 -3.34 -19.51
C VAL A 289 2.90 -1.88 -19.60
N ASP A 290 2.23 -1.02 -18.83
CA ASP A 290 2.50 0.40 -18.79
C ASP A 290 3.18 0.84 -17.48
N THR A 291 3.13 -0.01 -16.45
CA THR A 291 3.65 0.30 -15.12
C THR A 291 4.43 -0.88 -14.57
N LEU A 292 5.72 -0.64 -14.30
CA LEU A 292 6.62 -1.60 -13.66
C LEU A 292 7.20 -0.97 -12.39
N ARG A 293 7.03 -1.67 -11.27
CA ARG A 293 7.66 -1.30 -9.99
C ARG A 293 8.53 -2.44 -9.50
N VAL A 294 9.78 -2.15 -9.23
CA VAL A 294 10.77 -3.09 -8.74
C VAL A 294 11.40 -2.55 -7.48
N TRP A 295 11.21 -3.25 -6.37
CA TRP A 295 11.67 -2.82 -5.06
C TRP A 295 12.51 -3.92 -4.40
N ARG A 296 13.59 -3.52 -3.74
CA ARG A 296 14.37 -4.39 -2.84
C ARG A 296 14.95 -5.65 -3.50
N VAL A 297 15.36 -5.54 -4.76
CA VAL A 297 16.05 -6.62 -5.50
C VAL A 297 17.57 -6.45 -5.36
N ARG A 298 18.32 -7.55 -5.22
CA ARG A 298 19.80 -7.49 -5.11
C ARG A 298 20.42 -7.03 -6.44
N SER A 299 21.53 -6.31 -6.35
CA SER A 299 22.21 -5.65 -7.46
C SER A 299 22.47 -6.57 -8.66
N GLY A 300 22.15 -6.07 -9.86
CA GLY A 300 22.14 -6.82 -11.13
C GLY A 300 20.94 -6.50 -12.04
N LEU A 301 19.98 -5.70 -11.57
CA LEU A 301 18.66 -5.49 -12.19
C LEU A 301 18.61 -4.61 -13.45
N VAL A 302 19.68 -3.87 -13.76
CA VAL A 302 19.65 -2.80 -14.76
C VAL A 302 20.71 -3.03 -15.83
N GLY A 303 20.66 -4.22 -16.42
CA GLY A 303 21.37 -4.55 -17.65
C GLY A 303 20.64 -3.99 -18.89
N ALA A 304 21.15 -4.32 -20.07
CA ALA A 304 20.56 -3.87 -21.34
C ALA A 304 19.29 -4.63 -21.74
N ASP A 305 19.03 -5.79 -21.13
CA ASP A 305 18.12 -6.79 -21.69
C ASP A 305 16.83 -6.97 -20.90
N GLU A 306 16.78 -6.58 -19.63
CA GLU A 306 15.64 -6.83 -18.73
C GLU A 306 14.37 -6.09 -19.16
N LEU A 307 14.51 -4.88 -19.73
CA LEU A 307 13.40 -4.05 -20.22
C LEU A 307 13.21 -4.15 -21.74
N ARG A 308 13.89 -5.09 -22.40
CA ARG A 308 13.78 -5.28 -23.84
C ARG A 308 12.33 -5.56 -24.24
N GLY A 309 11.84 -4.83 -25.25
CA GLY A 309 10.47 -4.93 -25.75
C GLY A 309 9.39 -4.21 -24.92
N ALA A 310 9.74 -3.53 -23.81
CA ALA A 310 8.79 -2.84 -22.94
C ALA A 310 8.30 -1.48 -23.51
N ARG A 311 7.84 -1.48 -24.77
CA ARG A 311 7.56 -0.26 -25.54
C ARG A 311 6.38 0.57 -25.05
N ALA A 312 5.45 -0.07 -24.35
CA ALA A 312 4.28 0.59 -23.77
C ALA A 312 4.54 1.13 -22.35
N LEU A 313 5.73 0.90 -21.78
CA LEU A 313 6.04 1.28 -20.41
C LEU A 313 6.06 2.80 -20.24
N ARG A 314 5.23 3.29 -19.31
CA ARG A 314 5.06 4.72 -19.00
C ARG A 314 5.59 5.10 -17.62
N VAL A 315 5.51 4.17 -16.67
CA VAL A 315 5.97 4.36 -15.30
C VAL A 315 6.95 3.25 -14.93
N LEU A 316 8.15 3.65 -14.54
CA LEU A 316 9.19 2.76 -14.05
C LEU A 316 9.66 3.22 -12.67
N GLU A 317 9.52 2.35 -11.67
CA GLU A 317 10.07 2.57 -10.34
C GLU A 317 11.08 1.46 -10.03
N VAL A 318 12.33 1.82 -9.73
CA VAL A 318 13.38 0.89 -9.29
C VAL A 318 13.99 1.43 -8.01
N ARG A 319 13.52 0.95 -6.85
CA ARG A 319 13.84 1.53 -5.54
C ARG A 319 14.51 0.52 -4.61
N HIS A 320 15.38 0.99 -3.73
CA HIS A 320 16.01 0.14 -2.71
C HIS A 320 16.76 -1.07 -3.29
N CYS A 321 17.32 -0.96 -4.50
CA CYS A 321 18.02 -2.05 -5.18
C CYS A 321 19.56 -1.95 -5.06
N GLY A 322 20.06 -0.93 -4.36
CA GLY A 322 21.50 -0.71 -4.17
C GLY A 322 22.26 -0.44 -5.47
N LEU A 323 21.57 0.13 -6.47
CA LEU A 323 22.17 0.42 -7.78
C LEU A 323 23.24 1.51 -7.64
N ARG A 324 24.44 1.25 -8.18
CA ARG A 324 25.54 2.23 -8.22
C ARG A 324 25.76 2.84 -9.59
N THR A 325 25.52 2.05 -10.62
CA THR A 325 25.62 2.43 -12.03
C THR A 325 24.42 1.90 -12.80
N LEU A 326 24.17 2.47 -13.98
CA LEU A 326 23.16 2.01 -14.92
C LEU A 326 23.87 1.72 -16.25
N HIS A 327 23.52 0.61 -16.89
CA HIS A 327 24.05 0.31 -18.22
C HIS A 327 23.52 1.34 -19.23
N PRO A 328 24.31 1.87 -20.20
CA PRO A 328 23.85 2.92 -21.12
C PRO A 328 22.53 2.63 -21.86
N ARG A 329 22.28 1.36 -22.19
CA ARG A 329 21.12 0.90 -22.96
C ARG A 329 19.98 0.30 -22.12
N TRP A 330 19.98 0.52 -20.80
CA TRP A 330 19.06 -0.18 -19.89
C TRP A 330 17.57 0.10 -20.11
N ILE A 331 17.24 1.22 -20.73
CA ILE A 331 15.87 1.66 -21.07
C ILE A 331 15.71 1.97 -22.57
N GLU A 332 16.61 1.47 -23.42
CA GLU A 332 16.61 1.74 -24.87
C GLU A 332 15.25 1.43 -25.53
N ASP A 333 14.52 0.44 -24.99
CA ASP A 333 13.23 -0.04 -25.50
C ASP A 333 12.00 0.55 -24.78
N THR A 334 12.13 1.65 -24.03
CA THR A 334 11.01 2.30 -23.30
C THR A 334 10.73 3.74 -23.77
N PRO A 335 10.43 4.00 -25.05
CA PRO A 335 10.27 5.35 -25.59
C PRO A 335 9.04 6.11 -25.04
N ALA A 336 8.07 5.41 -24.45
CA ALA A 336 6.86 6.00 -23.87
C ALA A 336 7.02 6.39 -22.39
N LEU A 337 8.23 6.24 -21.83
CA LEU A 337 8.47 6.45 -20.41
C LEU A 337 8.28 7.93 -20.05
N TYR A 338 7.31 8.20 -19.18
CA TYR A 338 6.91 9.53 -18.73
C TYR A 338 7.37 9.78 -17.29
N ARG A 339 7.38 8.75 -16.44
CA ARG A 339 7.77 8.83 -15.04
C ARG A 339 8.85 7.80 -14.72
N LEU A 340 9.94 8.26 -14.12
CA LEU A 340 11.03 7.44 -13.64
C LEU A 340 11.36 7.72 -12.17
N ASP A 341 11.33 6.69 -11.35
CA ASP A 341 11.74 6.74 -9.95
C ASP A 341 12.91 5.78 -9.71
N LEU A 342 14.10 6.34 -9.46
CA LEU A 342 15.31 5.61 -9.06
C LEU A 342 15.73 5.96 -7.63
N SER A 343 14.80 6.44 -6.81
CA SER A 343 15.13 6.88 -5.45
C SER A 343 15.55 5.74 -4.53
N SER A 344 16.29 6.09 -3.49
CA SER A 344 16.83 5.14 -2.51
C SER A 344 17.72 4.06 -3.13
N ASN A 345 18.62 4.47 -4.02
CA ASN A 345 19.72 3.64 -4.52
C ASN A 345 21.08 4.27 -4.10
N GLU A 346 22.16 3.88 -4.75
CA GLU A 346 23.52 4.38 -4.48
C GLU A 346 24.12 5.01 -5.75
N LEU A 347 23.29 5.56 -6.63
CA LEU A 347 23.72 6.07 -7.94
C LEU A 347 24.63 7.28 -7.78
N GLU A 348 25.79 7.24 -8.43
CA GLU A 348 26.76 8.35 -8.44
C GLU A 348 26.69 9.15 -9.74
N GLN A 349 26.35 8.50 -10.85
CA GLN A 349 26.28 9.08 -12.19
C GLN A 349 25.10 8.49 -12.97
N LEU A 350 24.73 9.17 -14.07
CA LEU A 350 23.70 8.74 -15.01
C LEU A 350 24.31 8.66 -16.42
N PRO A 351 23.96 7.63 -17.22
CA PRO A 351 24.39 7.55 -18.62
C PRO A 351 23.76 8.69 -19.44
N SER A 352 24.52 9.26 -20.38
CA SER A 352 24.02 10.30 -21.29
C SER A 352 22.88 9.82 -22.19
N GLU A 353 22.89 8.54 -22.52
CA GLU A 353 21.94 7.84 -23.36
C GLU A 353 20.51 7.82 -22.76
N LEU A 354 20.36 8.13 -21.47
CA LEU A 354 19.06 8.35 -20.82
C LEU A 354 18.22 9.39 -21.58
N VAL A 355 18.85 10.42 -22.10
CA VAL A 355 18.17 11.54 -22.78
C VAL A 355 17.57 11.09 -24.11
N ASP A 356 18.31 10.28 -24.86
CA ASP A 356 17.88 9.78 -26.17
C ASP A 356 16.85 8.64 -26.02
N ALA A 357 16.99 7.80 -25.00
CA ALA A 357 16.12 6.66 -24.77
C ALA A 357 14.72 7.05 -24.25
N ALA A 358 14.61 8.13 -23.47
CA ALA A 358 13.35 8.54 -22.85
C ALA A 358 13.07 10.06 -23.02
N PRO A 359 12.82 10.53 -24.26
CA PRO A 359 12.58 11.95 -24.52
C PRO A 359 11.26 12.48 -23.97
N ALA A 360 10.30 11.60 -23.67
CA ALA A 360 8.97 11.93 -23.14
C ALA A 360 8.92 12.06 -21.60
N LEU A 361 10.07 11.98 -20.94
CA LEU A 361 10.16 11.84 -19.50
C LEU A 361 9.92 13.20 -18.81
N GLU A 362 8.82 13.31 -18.06
CA GLU A 362 8.39 14.54 -17.41
C GLU A 362 8.61 14.53 -15.90
N GLU A 363 8.60 13.35 -15.27
CA GLU A 363 8.71 13.18 -13.82
C GLU A 363 9.90 12.31 -13.45
N VAL A 364 10.90 12.92 -12.81
CA VAL A 364 12.12 12.26 -12.33
C VAL A 364 12.20 12.32 -10.81
N GLU A 365 12.24 11.16 -10.17
CA GLU A 365 12.46 10.99 -8.73
C GLU A 365 13.77 10.23 -8.48
N MET A 366 14.78 10.91 -7.96
CA MET A 366 16.11 10.35 -7.72
C MET A 366 16.61 10.69 -6.30
N SER A 367 15.70 10.95 -5.36
CA SER A 367 16.08 11.23 -3.98
C SER A 367 16.83 10.08 -3.31
N SER A 368 17.64 10.40 -2.30
CA SER A 368 18.42 9.44 -1.52
C SER A 368 19.34 8.59 -2.40
N ASN A 369 20.16 9.25 -3.23
CA ASN A 369 21.24 8.65 -4.00
C ASN A 369 22.57 9.34 -3.64
N ARG A 370 23.61 9.18 -4.47
CA ARG A 370 24.93 9.81 -4.32
C ARG A 370 25.24 10.72 -5.52
N LEU A 371 24.21 11.28 -6.14
CA LEU A 371 24.32 12.06 -7.36
C LEU A 371 25.03 13.39 -7.08
N GLY A 372 25.88 13.78 -8.03
CA GLY A 372 26.55 15.09 -8.05
C GLY A 372 26.04 16.00 -9.17
N ARG A 373 26.72 17.14 -9.33
CA ARG A 373 26.40 18.17 -10.36
C ARG A 373 26.31 17.61 -11.79
N ALA A 374 27.18 16.66 -12.15
CA ALA A 374 27.19 16.06 -13.48
C ALA A 374 25.87 15.34 -13.82
N ALA A 375 25.27 14.63 -12.86
CA ALA A 375 23.98 13.99 -13.05
C ALA A 375 22.85 15.01 -13.28
N VAL A 376 22.91 16.15 -12.59
CA VAL A 376 21.96 17.25 -12.81
C VAL A 376 22.08 17.80 -14.23
N ALA A 377 23.30 17.89 -14.78
CA ALA A 377 23.51 18.31 -16.17
C ALA A 377 22.92 17.31 -17.18
N THR A 378 23.05 16.00 -16.95
CA THR A 378 22.39 14.97 -17.76
C THR A 378 20.87 15.10 -17.73
N LEU A 379 20.28 15.28 -16.54
CA LEU A 379 18.83 15.43 -16.38
C LEU A 379 18.31 16.74 -16.98
N ALA A 380 19.11 17.81 -16.94
CA ALA A 380 18.76 19.10 -17.52
C ALA A 380 18.54 19.04 -19.04
N ALA A 381 19.14 18.07 -19.71
CA ALA A 381 19.01 17.84 -21.15
C ALA A 381 17.69 17.13 -21.54
N LEU A 382 16.91 16.63 -20.57
CA LEU A 382 15.60 16.02 -20.85
C LEU A 382 14.60 17.10 -21.31
N PRO A 383 14.07 17.02 -22.55
CA PRO A 383 13.34 18.12 -23.17
C PRO A 383 11.92 18.32 -22.59
N ALA A 384 11.35 17.29 -21.98
CA ALA A 384 10.00 17.31 -21.43
C ALA A 384 9.96 17.42 -19.89
N LEU A 385 11.12 17.57 -19.22
CA LEU A 385 11.20 17.50 -17.76
C LEU A 385 10.37 18.59 -17.07
N ARG A 386 9.44 18.19 -16.19
CA ARG A 386 8.57 19.11 -15.43
C ARG A 386 8.77 18.99 -13.93
N THR A 387 9.02 17.80 -13.42
CA THR A 387 9.22 17.56 -11.98
C THR A 387 10.54 16.85 -11.77
N LEU A 388 11.42 17.46 -10.98
CA LEU A 388 12.70 16.88 -10.61
C LEU A 388 12.85 16.85 -9.10
N SER A 389 13.07 15.66 -8.56
CA SER A 389 13.37 15.45 -7.15
C SER A 389 14.74 14.82 -6.98
N LEU A 390 15.61 15.53 -6.26
CA LEU A 390 16.99 15.17 -5.95
C LEU A 390 17.27 15.24 -4.44
N ASP A 391 16.22 15.25 -3.61
CA ASP A 391 16.33 15.30 -2.16
C ASP A 391 17.37 14.31 -1.63
N ARG A 392 18.13 14.68 -0.61
CA ARG A 392 19.12 13.79 0.02
C ARG A 392 20.18 13.24 -0.96
N ASN A 393 20.69 14.09 -1.85
CA ASN A 393 21.90 13.83 -2.65
C ASN A 393 23.02 14.82 -2.26
N PRO A 394 24.30 14.44 -2.28
CA PRO A 394 25.42 15.29 -1.87
C PRO A 394 25.80 16.34 -2.95
N LEU A 395 24.86 17.21 -3.33
CA LEU A 395 25.06 18.17 -4.43
C LEU A 395 25.97 19.34 -4.04
N ALA A 396 25.92 19.78 -2.78
CA ALA A 396 26.69 20.88 -2.17
C ALA A 396 26.54 22.27 -2.84
N ASP A 397 26.84 22.41 -4.13
CA ASP A 397 26.63 23.65 -4.89
C ASP A 397 26.33 23.37 -6.37
N LEU A 398 25.18 23.85 -6.84
CA LEU A 398 24.76 23.78 -8.23
C LEU A 398 25.01 25.07 -9.00
N CYS A 399 25.18 26.21 -8.36
CA CYS A 399 25.08 27.51 -9.02
C CYS A 399 26.39 27.95 -9.72
N GLY A 400 27.44 27.12 -9.67
CA GLY A 400 28.72 27.33 -10.37
C GLY A 400 29.79 27.85 -9.44
N SER A 401 30.93 27.15 -9.33
CA SER A 401 32.13 27.71 -8.71
C SER A 401 32.72 28.72 -9.69
N GLY A 402 32.74 30.00 -9.30
CA GLY A 402 33.38 31.02 -10.10
C GLY A 402 34.87 30.78 -10.22
N ASP A 403 35.30 30.15 -11.33
CA ASP A 403 36.58 30.52 -11.91
C ASP A 403 36.36 31.91 -12.55
N ALA A 404 37.11 32.88 -12.05
CA ALA A 404 36.82 34.31 -12.02
C ALA A 404 36.80 35.05 -13.37
N TYR A 405 36.47 34.41 -14.49
CA TYR A 405 36.55 35.03 -15.82
C TYR A 405 35.37 34.83 -16.77
N VAL A 406 34.33 34.07 -16.42
CA VAL A 406 33.15 33.93 -17.31
C VAL A 406 31.84 34.16 -16.57
N ALA A 407 31.08 35.14 -17.09
CA ALA A 407 29.91 35.78 -16.50
C ALA A 407 28.62 34.93 -16.38
N HIS A 408 28.70 33.61 -16.25
CA HIS A 408 27.50 32.76 -16.14
C HIS A 408 27.56 31.82 -14.92
N VAL A 409 27.26 32.40 -13.76
CA VAL A 409 26.98 31.72 -12.49
C VAL A 409 25.58 31.09 -12.56
N MET A 410 25.43 30.09 -13.43
CA MET A 410 24.16 29.40 -13.69
C MET A 410 24.23 27.94 -13.23
N SER A 411 23.08 27.43 -12.79
CA SER A 411 22.95 26.01 -12.50
C SER A 411 22.95 25.18 -13.78
N PRO A 412 23.21 23.86 -13.73
CA PRO A 412 23.05 22.99 -14.90
C PRO A 412 21.64 23.02 -15.50
N LEU A 413 20.63 23.43 -14.74
CA LEU A 413 19.23 23.46 -15.15
C LEU A 413 18.86 24.68 -16.00
N TRP A 414 19.76 25.65 -16.24
CA TRP A 414 19.42 26.95 -16.81
C TRP A 414 18.62 26.95 -18.14
N GLN A 415 18.65 25.86 -18.91
CA GLN A 415 17.84 25.70 -20.14
C GLN A 415 16.54 24.91 -19.95
N THR A 416 16.26 24.38 -18.76
CA THR A 416 15.11 23.52 -18.47
C THR A 416 13.84 24.36 -18.22
N HIS A 417 13.43 25.13 -19.23
CA HIS A 417 12.31 26.09 -19.16
C HIS A 417 10.94 25.42 -18.90
N SER A 418 10.83 24.10 -19.08
CA SER A 418 9.63 23.30 -18.80
C SER A 418 9.47 22.93 -17.32
N LEU A 419 10.51 23.12 -16.50
CA LEU A 419 10.54 22.67 -15.10
C LEU A 419 9.53 23.47 -14.26
N ARG A 420 8.66 22.75 -13.55
CA ARG A 420 7.60 23.29 -12.68
C ARG A 420 7.86 23.05 -11.21
N ALA A 421 8.44 21.90 -10.87
CA ALA A 421 8.74 21.54 -9.48
C ALA A 421 10.18 21.04 -9.34
N LEU A 422 10.91 21.62 -8.38
CA LEU A 422 12.30 21.28 -8.07
C LEU A 422 12.44 20.98 -6.58
N ARG A 423 12.73 19.73 -6.23
CA ARG A 423 12.96 19.29 -4.84
C ARG A 423 14.43 18.99 -4.61
N LEU A 424 15.03 19.73 -3.68
CA LEU A 424 16.44 19.71 -3.35
C LEU A 424 16.65 19.72 -1.82
N ALA A 425 15.70 19.18 -1.05
CA ALA A 425 15.79 19.13 0.39
C ALA A 425 16.97 18.26 0.85
N ARG A 426 17.74 18.72 1.84
CA ARG A 426 18.91 18.00 2.38
C ARG A 426 19.96 17.65 1.33
N THR A 427 20.27 18.58 0.44
CA THR A 427 21.31 18.40 -0.60
C THR A 427 22.62 19.12 -0.31
N GLY A 428 22.67 19.87 0.80
CA GLY A 428 23.86 20.61 1.24
C GLY A 428 24.03 21.97 0.57
N LEU A 429 23.04 22.43 -0.20
CA LEU A 429 23.08 23.71 -0.89
C LEU A 429 23.29 24.87 0.07
N ALA A 430 24.17 25.81 -0.31
CA ALA A 430 24.46 27.01 0.48
C ALA A 430 23.77 28.28 -0.02
N ARG A 431 23.19 28.26 -1.23
CA ARG A 431 22.59 29.42 -1.89
C ARG A 431 21.52 29.01 -2.91
N ILE A 432 20.69 29.98 -3.30
CA ILE A 432 19.67 29.85 -4.35
C ILE A 432 20.28 30.32 -5.68
N CYS A 433 20.15 29.53 -6.75
CA CYS A 433 20.76 29.90 -8.03
C CYS A 433 19.96 31.00 -8.75
N ARG A 434 20.68 31.87 -9.46
CA ARG A 434 20.09 33.00 -10.19
C ARG A 434 19.09 32.52 -11.26
N ASP A 435 19.47 31.52 -12.04
CA ASP A 435 18.67 30.97 -13.13
C ASP A 435 17.32 30.42 -12.65
N TRP A 436 17.26 29.88 -11.43
CA TRP A 436 15.99 29.40 -10.87
C TRP A 436 14.97 30.53 -10.73
N ARG A 437 15.45 31.75 -10.44
CA ARG A 437 14.64 32.96 -10.28
C ARG A 437 14.32 33.61 -11.62
N SER A 438 15.33 33.83 -12.47
CA SER A 438 15.20 34.62 -13.70
C SER A 438 14.83 33.83 -14.95
N ASP A 439 15.31 32.59 -15.10
CA ASP A 439 15.33 31.89 -16.39
C ASP A 439 14.35 30.69 -16.42
N LEU A 440 14.17 29.99 -15.29
CA LEU A 440 13.29 28.81 -15.20
C LEU A 440 11.80 29.14 -15.16
N VAL A 441 11.28 29.99 -16.06
CA VAL A 441 9.99 30.70 -15.98
C VAL A 441 8.74 29.89 -15.60
N ALA A 442 8.72 28.57 -15.83
CA ALA A 442 7.60 27.69 -15.47
C ALA A 442 7.64 27.17 -14.01
N LEU A 443 8.74 27.40 -13.29
CA LEU A 443 8.97 26.90 -11.93
C LEU A 443 8.03 27.56 -10.91
N THR A 444 7.20 26.75 -10.27
CA THR A 444 6.18 27.15 -9.27
C THR A 444 6.45 26.59 -7.88
N ASP A 445 7.18 25.48 -7.77
CA ASP A 445 7.36 24.78 -6.50
C ASP A 445 8.82 24.44 -6.27
N ILE A 446 9.42 25.00 -5.22
CA ILE A 446 10.83 24.81 -4.90
C ILE A 446 10.98 24.40 -3.44
N ASP A 447 11.49 23.20 -3.21
CA ASP A 447 11.77 22.68 -1.88
C ASP A 447 13.28 22.71 -1.61
N LEU A 448 13.70 23.63 -0.75
CA LEU A 448 15.09 23.82 -0.31
C LEU A 448 15.25 23.47 1.17
N ARG A 449 14.34 22.71 1.76
CA ARG A 449 14.35 22.43 3.20
C ARG A 449 15.63 21.75 3.66
N SER A 450 16.04 22.09 4.88
CA SER A 450 17.14 21.42 5.58
C SER A 450 18.44 21.41 4.77
N ASN A 451 18.77 22.53 4.13
CA ASN A 451 20.04 22.78 3.45
C ASN A 451 20.95 23.65 4.33
N ASN A 452 22.03 24.20 3.75
CA ASN A 452 23.03 25.02 4.43
C ASN A 452 22.93 26.51 4.02
N ILE A 453 21.75 26.98 3.62
CA ILE A 453 21.53 28.38 3.23
C ILE A 453 21.59 29.24 4.50
N SER A 454 22.64 30.05 4.64
CA SER A 454 22.87 30.87 5.83
C SER A 454 22.59 32.36 5.63
N ARG A 455 22.61 32.81 4.37
CA ARG A 455 22.33 34.18 3.94
C ARG A 455 21.39 34.12 2.74
N LEU A 456 20.38 34.99 2.75
CA LEU A 456 19.55 35.28 1.59
C LEU A 456 19.95 36.63 1.02
N GLU A 457 19.94 36.78 -0.31
CA GLU A 457 20.08 38.08 -0.97
C GLU A 457 18.69 38.70 -1.20
N PHE A 458 18.64 40.03 -1.37
CA PHE A 458 17.38 40.72 -1.70
C PHE A 458 16.68 40.10 -2.91
N ASP A 459 17.43 39.74 -3.94
CA ASP A 459 16.89 39.14 -5.16
C ASP A 459 16.35 37.72 -4.93
N ASP A 460 16.75 37.02 -3.86
CA ASP A 460 16.20 35.71 -3.50
C ASP A 460 14.75 35.81 -3.01
N LEU A 461 14.32 37.01 -2.63
CA LEU A 461 12.95 37.35 -2.23
C LEU A 461 12.09 37.83 -3.42
N GLN A 462 12.65 37.90 -4.63
CA GLN A 462 12.04 38.55 -5.79
C GLN A 462 11.91 37.57 -6.96
N TRP A 463 10.78 36.86 -7.02
CA TRP A 463 10.47 35.89 -8.07
C TRP A 463 9.58 36.56 -9.12
N ARG A 464 10.20 37.25 -10.08
CA ARG A 464 9.48 38.07 -11.08
C ARG A 464 8.74 37.21 -12.10
N ARG A 465 7.50 36.78 -11.81
CA ARG A 465 6.75 35.82 -12.65
C ARG A 465 5.25 36.04 -12.64
N THR A 466 4.59 35.55 -13.69
CA THR A 466 3.13 35.61 -13.86
C THR A 466 2.35 34.62 -12.99
N HIS A 467 3.03 33.74 -12.25
CA HIS A 467 2.42 32.72 -11.42
C HIS A 467 3.09 32.71 -10.04
N ALA A 468 2.30 32.48 -8.98
CA ALA A 468 2.82 32.37 -7.62
C ALA A 468 3.81 31.20 -7.51
N THR A 469 5.01 31.48 -7.01
CA THR A 469 6.04 30.47 -6.71
C THR A 469 6.11 30.23 -5.22
N THR A 470 6.05 28.96 -4.79
CA THR A 470 6.30 28.56 -3.40
C THR A 470 7.75 28.15 -3.24
N VAL A 471 8.46 28.78 -2.30
CA VAL A 471 9.86 28.46 -1.97
C VAL A 471 9.95 28.09 -0.49
N ASP A 472 10.23 26.82 -0.21
CA ASP A 472 10.34 26.30 1.15
C ASP A 472 11.81 26.24 1.60
N VAL A 473 12.21 27.15 2.47
CA VAL A 473 13.58 27.23 3.03
C VAL A 473 13.65 26.75 4.48
N ARG A 474 12.64 26.06 5.00
CA ARG A 474 12.62 25.66 6.42
C ARG A 474 13.77 24.73 6.79
N GLY A 475 14.30 24.89 7.99
CA GLY A 475 15.42 24.10 8.48
C GLY A 475 16.79 24.47 7.89
N ASN A 476 16.90 25.62 7.22
CA ASN A 476 18.18 26.23 6.86
C ASN A 476 18.68 27.15 7.99
N PRO A 477 20.00 27.32 8.17
CA PRO A 477 20.59 28.20 9.18
C PRO A 477 20.58 29.69 8.76
N VAL A 478 19.46 30.19 8.22
CA VAL A 478 19.36 31.58 7.73
C VAL A 478 19.48 32.54 8.92
N ARG A 479 20.48 33.42 8.88
CA ARG A 479 20.75 34.41 9.93
C ARG A 479 20.56 35.85 9.47
N ASP A 480 20.67 36.09 8.17
CA ASP A 480 20.71 37.44 7.61
C ASP A 480 20.11 37.47 6.19
N VAL A 481 19.53 38.62 5.85
CA VAL A 481 19.08 38.96 4.51
C VAL A 481 19.92 40.15 4.05
N SER A 482 20.75 39.96 3.05
CA SER A 482 21.61 41.00 2.50
C SER A 482 20.85 41.84 1.48
N TYR A 483 20.79 43.15 1.72
CA TYR A 483 20.15 44.12 0.83
C TYR A 483 20.91 45.46 0.83
N THR A 484 20.81 46.22 -0.25
CA THR A 484 21.35 47.59 -0.33
C THR A 484 20.33 48.61 0.21
N ARG A 485 20.81 49.83 0.47
CA ARG A 485 19.96 50.93 0.94
C ARG A 485 18.89 51.30 -0.10
N GLU A 486 19.23 51.22 -1.38
CA GLU A 486 18.33 51.48 -2.50
C GLU A 486 17.26 50.39 -2.62
N GLN A 487 17.64 49.12 -2.44
CA GLN A 487 16.71 47.99 -2.44
C GLN A 487 15.72 48.09 -1.27
N PHE A 488 16.20 48.43 -0.08
CA PHE A 488 15.34 48.68 1.08
C PHE A 488 14.40 49.88 0.87
N ALA A 489 14.90 50.95 0.25
CA ALA A 489 14.07 52.11 -0.11
C ALA A 489 13.00 51.75 -1.16
N ALA A 490 13.29 50.85 -2.10
CA ALA A 490 12.31 50.35 -3.07
C ALA A 490 11.17 49.57 -2.40
N VAL A 491 11.46 48.75 -1.38
CA VAL A 491 10.45 48.08 -0.54
C VAL A 491 9.54 49.10 0.13
N LEU A 492 10.11 50.12 0.77
CA LEU A 492 9.34 51.16 1.46
C LEU A 492 8.49 52.00 0.49
N ALA A 493 8.93 52.13 -0.77
CA ALA A 493 8.21 52.84 -1.82
C ALA A 493 7.11 52.01 -2.51
N GLY A 494 6.94 50.73 -2.14
CA GLY A 494 6.00 49.82 -2.79
C GLY A 494 6.42 49.42 -4.22
N ASN A 495 7.68 49.65 -4.61
CA ASN A 495 8.22 49.33 -5.94
C ASN A 495 8.81 47.92 -6.01
N VAL A 496 8.22 46.99 -5.28
CA VAL A 496 8.62 45.59 -5.17
C VAL A 496 7.47 44.76 -5.75
N SER A 497 7.77 43.72 -6.54
CA SER A 497 6.69 42.99 -7.22
C SER A 497 5.72 42.40 -6.20
N ASP A 498 4.42 42.57 -6.42
CA ASP A 498 3.34 42.03 -5.57
C ASP A 498 3.32 40.48 -5.52
N ASP A 499 4.10 39.82 -6.37
CA ASP A 499 4.30 38.37 -6.40
C ASP A 499 5.25 37.90 -5.27
N PHE A 500 4.84 38.11 -4.02
CA PHE A 500 5.54 37.50 -2.89
C PHE A 500 5.39 35.98 -2.97
N ALA A 501 6.51 35.27 -3.13
CA ALA A 501 6.56 33.85 -2.84
C ALA A 501 6.05 33.64 -1.41
N SER A 502 4.99 32.84 -1.23
CA SER A 502 4.52 32.53 0.12
C SER A 502 5.55 31.64 0.79
N SER A 503 6.51 32.25 1.50
CA SER A 503 7.44 31.51 2.35
C SER A 503 6.68 30.98 3.56
N ARG A 504 6.72 29.67 3.80
CA ARG A 504 6.39 29.09 5.12
C ARG A 504 7.64 28.60 5.79
#